data_AF-A0A9N9XXP9-F1
#
_entry.id   AF-A0A9N9XXP9-F1
#
_cell.length_a   1.000
_cell.length_b   1.000
_cell.length_c   1.000
_cell.angle_alpha   90.00
_cell.angle_beta   90.00
_cell.angle_gamma   90.00
#
_symmetry.space_group_name_H-M   'P 1'
#
loop_
_entity.id
_entity.type
_entity.pdbx_description
1 polymer ?
#
loop_
_entity_poly.entity_id
_entity_poly.type
_entity_poly.pdbx_seq_one_letter_code
_entity_poly.pdbx_strand_id
1 'polypeptide(L)'
;MARNLEPHKQTSRPDLIPDEFLASTPPQPLKIKHIDFASSALPENAECLALTIDNILSKAECDQLVSLAEASVLNIKEDETPWKPATIKIGHGIQATVRDYRHCDRIEWDEQSIVDRIWDRCAQAPGLKELLAEVVPEGSFDGEKWEFRRLNQRMRFLRTLRQPDLVQT
;
A
#
# COMPACT_ATOMS: atom_id res chain seq x y z
N MET A 1 20.70 -10.12 -12.10
CA MET A 1 21.33 -10.60 -10.83
C MET A 1 20.94 -9.66 -9.70
N ALA A 2 20.54 -10.20 -8.54
CA ALA A 2 20.20 -9.41 -7.36
C ALA A 2 21.41 -8.56 -6.92
N ARG A 3 21.26 -7.24 -6.87
CA ARG A 3 22.29 -6.35 -6.33
C ARG A 3 21.87 -5.96 -4.90
N ASN A 4 22.79 -6.21 -3.96
CA ASN A 4 22.73 -5.91 -2.52
C ASN A 4 21.67 -6.71 -1.74
N LEU A 5 22.14 -7.50 -0.77
CA LEU A 5 21.33 -8.25 0.19
C LEU A 5 21.36 -7.49 1.50
N GLU A 6 20.21 -6.98 1.93
CA GLU A 6 20.13 -6.14 3.14
C GLU A 6 19.20 -6.79 4.17
N PRO A 7 19.57 -6.78 5.47
CA PRO A 7 18.66 -7.15 6.54
C PRO A 7 17.53 -6.10 6.66
N HIS A 8 16.29 -6.57 6.80
CA HIS A 8 15.13 -5.69 6.92
C HIS A 8 15.03 -5.15 8.36
N LYS A 9 15.42 -3.89 8.59
CA LYS A 9 15.18 -3.15 9.84
C LYS A 9 14.38 -1.90 9.52
N GLN A 10 13.23 -1.76 10.15
CA GLN A 10 12.31 -0.66 9.88
C GLN A 10 11.81 -0.06 11.19
N THR A 11 11.53 1.24 11.20
CA THR A 11 11.23 2.00 12.42
C THR A 11 10.03 2.90 12.16
N SER A 12 9.13 3.01 13.14
CA SER A 12 7.99 3.93 13.13
C SER A 12 8.40 5.28 13.73
N ARG A 13 7.66 6.34 13.37
CA ARG A 13 7.83 7.70 13.91
C ARG A 13 6.48 8.32 14.24
N PRO A 14 5.80 7.82 15.30
CA PRO A 14 4.47 8.29 15.67
C PRO A 14 4.47 9.76 16.10
N ASP A 15 5.62 10.27 16.58
CA ASP A 15 5.84 11.65 17.00
C ASP A 15 5.67 12.69 15.87
N LEU A 16 5.77 12.27 14.61
CA LEU A 16 5.60 13.16 13.45
C LEU A 16 4.15 13.40 13.08
N ILE A 17 3.23 12.59 13.60
CA ILE A 17 1.85 12.52 13.10
C ILE A 17 1.00 13.50 13.89
N PRO A 18 0.34 14.47 13.24
CA PRO A 18 -0.62 15.32 13.94
C PRO A 18 -1.80 14.47 14.44
N ASP A 19 -2.23 14.69 15.67
CA ASP A 19 -3.28 13.89 16.32
C ASP A 19 -4.56 13.78 15.47
N GLU A 20 -4.96 14.87 14.83
CA GLU A 20 -6.18 14.96 14.00
C GLU A 20 -6.02 14.45 12.56
N PHE A 21 -4.79 14.13 12.13
CA PHE A 21 -4.54 13.78 10.73
C PHE A 21 -5.26 12.48 10.34
N LEU A 22 -6.16 12.54 9.37
CA LEU A 22 -7.04 11.44 8.94
C LEU A 22 -8.05 10.94 10.00
N ALA A 23 -8.16 11.59 11.16
CA ALA A 23 -9.11 11.19 12.21
C ALA A 23 -10.57 11.55 11.86
N SER A 24 -10.78 12.52 10.97
CA SER A 24 -12.10 12.95 10.52
C SER A 24 -12.69 12.04 9.43
N THR A 25 -14.00 12.15 9.23
CA THR A 25 -14.75 11.59 8.09
C THR A 25 -14.11 12.00 6.75
N PRO A 26 -14.20 11.18 5.68
CA PRO A 26 -13.71 11.54 4.36
C PRO A 26 -14.24 12.89 3.86
N PRO A 27 -13.46 13.62 3.05
CA PRO A 27 -13.78 14.98 2.61
C PRO A 27 -14.97 15.06 1.64
N GLN A 28 -15.31 13.94 1.00
CA GLN A 28 -16.45 13.81 0.09
C GLN A 28 -17.12 12.45 0.30
N PRO A 29 -18.39 12.28 -0.12
CA PRO A 29 -19.04 10.98 -0.12
C PRO A 29 -18.21 9.95 -0.89
N LEU A 30 -18.02 8.78 -0.28
CA LEU A 30 -17.30 7.67 -0.89
C LEU A 30 -18.06 7.14 -2.11
N LYS A 31 -17.33 6.77 -3.16
CA LYS A 31 -17.90 6.10 -4.32
C LYS A 31 -17.27 4.72 -4.45
N ILE A 32 -18.04 3.69 -4.19
CA ILE A 32 -17.61 2.30 -4.38
C ILE A 32 -18.10 1.78 -5.72
N LYS A 33 -17.23 1.10 -6.46
CA LYS A 33 -17.58 0.43 -7.72
C LYS A 33 -16.85 -0.90 -7.82
N HIS A 34 -17.62 -1.96 -8.03
CA HIS A 34 -17.09 -3.27 -8.40
C HIS A 34 -16.56 -3.26 -9.83
N ILE A 35 -15.42 -3.91 -10.02
CA ILE A 35 -14.85 -4.16 -11.34
C ILE A 35 -15.41 -5.49 -11.83
N ASP A 36 -16.21 -5.43 -12.89
CA ASP A 36 -16.69 -6.62 -13.59
C ASP A 36 -15.61 -7.08 -14.57
N PHE A 37 -14.84 -8.10 -14.17
CA PHE A 37 -13.78 -8.62 -15.01
C PHE A 37 -14.32 -9.32 -16.26
N ALA A 38 -15.48 -9.97 -16.19
CA ALA A 38 -16.05 -10.74 -17.29
C ALA A 38 -16.36 -9.85 -18.51
N SER A 39 -16.69 -8.58 -18.28
CA SER A 39 -16.90 -7.57 -19.33
C SER A 39 -15.70 -6.63 -19.56
N SER A 40 -14.56 -6.91 -18.93
CA SER A 40 -13.34 -6.10 -19.02
C SER A 40 -12.33 -6.64 -20.04
N ALA A 41 -11.20 -5.95 -20.18
CA ALA A 41 -10.05 -6.41 -20.97
C ALA A 41 -9.30 -7.61 -20.35
N LEU A 42 -9.67 -8.03 -19.13
CA LEU A 42 -9.04 -9.13 -18.38
C LEU A 42 -10.08 -10.15 -17.91
N PRO A 43 -10.84 -10.79 -18.84
CA PRO A 43 -11.92 -11.73 -18.50
C PRO A 43 -11.44 -12.99 -17.77
N GLU A 44 -10.15 -13.33 -17.86
CA GLU A 44 -9.54 -14.43 -17.10
C GLU A 44 -9.63 -14.26 -15.57
N ASN A 45 -9.88 -13.04 -15.09
CA ASN A 45 -10.09 -12.74 -13.67
C ASN A 45 -11.58 -12.69 -13.29
N ALA A 46 -12.48 -13.28 -14.09
CA ALA A 46 -13.94 -13.22 -13.85
C ALA A 46 -14.37 -13.71 -12.46
N GLU A 47 -13.64 -14.66 -11.87
CA GLU A 47 -13.90 -15.18 -10.53
C GLU A 47 -13.18 -14.38 -9.41
N CYS A 48 -12.38 -13.39 -9.77
CA CYS A 48 -11.66 -12.55 -8.82
C CYS A 48 -12.50 -11.36 -8.34
N LEU A 49 -12.27 -10.96 -7.10
CA LEU A 49 -12.85 -9.75 -6.53
C LEU A 49 -11.93 -8.54 -6.76
N ALA A 50 -12.46 -7.50 -7.40
CA ALA A 50 -11.83 -6.18 -7.41
C ALA A 50 -12.86 -5.05 -7.29
N LEU A 51 -12.48 -4.00 -6.56
CA LEU A 51 -13.32 -2.85 -6.30
C LEU A 51 -12.47 -1.58 -6.26
N THR A 52 -13.10 -0.46 -6.60
CA THR A 52 -12.54 0.89 -6.47
C THR A 52 -13.35 1.65 -5.43
N ILE A 53 -12.67 2.43 -4.60
CA ILE A 53 -13.30 3.31 -3.62
C ILE A 53 -12.68 4.70 -3.82
N ASP A 54 -13.44 5.61 -4.42
CA ASP A 54 -12.99 6.98 -4.59
C ASP A 54 -13.28 7.81 -3.33
N ASN A 55 -12.60 8.96 -3.24
CA ASN A 55 -12.81 9.98 -2.21
C ASN A 55 -12.42 9.60 -0.77
N ILE A 56 -11.63 8.53 -0.58
CA ILE A 56 -11.08 8.19 0.75
C ILE A 56 -10.14 9.29 1.27
N LEU A 57 -9.29 9.80 0.38
CA LEU A 57 -8.27 10.80 0.65
C LEU A 57 -8.40 11.97 -0.33
N SER A 58 -8.31 13.20 0.18
CA SER A 58 -8.10 14.38 -0.63
C SER A 58 -6.67 14.46 -1.15
N LYS A 59 -6.44 15.31 -2.15
CA LYS A 59 -5.09 15.60 -2.65
C LYS A 59 -4.17 16.11 -1.53
N ALA A 60 -4.64 17.02 -0.68
CA ALA A 60 -3.84 17.58 0.41
C ALA A 60 -3.42 16.51 1.42
N GLU A 61 -4.32 15.59 1.77
CA GLU A 61 -4.00 14.45 2.64
C GLU A 61 -3.01 13.48 1.99
N CYS A 62 -3.12 13.23 0.68
CA CYS A 62 -2.14 12.45 -0.06
C CYS A 62 -0.75 13.11 -0.05
N ASP A 63 -0.69 14.41 -0.33
CA ASP A 63 0.57 15.17 -0.32
C ASP A 63 1.21 15.11 1.09
N GLN A 64 0.40 15.29 2.15
CA GLN A 64 0.87 15.20 3.53
C GLN A 64 1.31 13.79 3.94
N LEU A 65 0.62 12.74 3.50
CA LEU A 65 1.04 11.35 3.71
C LEU A 65 2.41 11.08 3.10
N VAL A 66 2.67 11.60 1.90
CA VAL A 66 3.98 11.49 1.25
C VAL A 66 5.05 12.24 2.06
N SER A 67 4.79 13.47 2.49
CA SER A 67 5.75 14.24 3.29
C SER A 67 6.06 13.57 4.64
N LEU A 68 5.05 13.02 5.32
CA LEU A 68 5.24 12.27 6.56
C LEU A 68 6.05 10.99 6.33
N ALA A 69 5.79 10.27 5.23
CA ALA A 69 6.55 9.09 4.85
C ALA A 69 8.03 9.44 4.60
N GLU A 70 8.32 10.52 3.88
CA GLU A 70 9.69 11.00 3.67
C GLU A 70 10.38 11.35 4.99
N ALA A 71 9.70 12.06 5.89
CA ALA A 71 10.23 12.44 7.20
C ALA A 71 10.39 11.25 8.18
N SER A 72 9.68 10.14 7.92
CA SER A 72 9.78 8.92 8.75
C SER A 72 11.11 8.19 8.59
N VAL A 73 11.83 8.43 7.48
CA VAL A 73 13.07 7.73 7.16
C VAL A 73 14.23 8.28 7.99
N LEU A 74 14.84 7.41 8.80
CA LEU A 74 15.95 7.75 9.68
C LEU A 74 17.31 7.69 8.97
N ASN A 75 18.30 8.39 9.52
CA ASN A 75 19.72 8.31 9.12
C ASN A 75 19.99 8.63 7.65
N ILE A 76 19.20 9.53 7.06
CA ILE A 76 19.49 10.08 5.73
C ILE A 76 20.59 11.12 5.89
N LYS A 77 21.64 11.03 5.07
CA LYS A 77 22.68 12.08 4.97
C LYS A 77 22.12 13.29 4.23
N GLU A 78 22.68 14.49 4.45
CA GLU A 78 22.16 15.74 3.84
C GLU A 78 21.93 15.66 2.31
N ASP A 79 22.75 14.89 1.59
CA ASP A 79 22.65 14.73 0.12
C ASP A 79 21.91 13.46 -0.34
N GLU A 80 21.33 12.68 0.58
CA GLU A 80 20.63 11.43 0.24
C GLU A 80 19.11 11.61 0.12
N THR A 81 18.50 10.87 -0.81
CA THR A 81 17.04 10.78 -0.92
C THR A 81 16.46 9.75 0.06
N PRO A 82 15.28 10.02 0.68
CA PRO A 82 14.53 9.04 1.47
C PRO A 82 14.04 7.87 0.62
N TRP A 83 13.79 8.11 -0.66
CA TRP A 83 13.37 7.09 -1.62
C TRP A 83 14.52 6.17 -1.98
N LYS A 84 14.38 4.87 -1.66
CA LYS A 84 15.34 3.84 -2.02
C LYS A 84 14.75 2.91 -3.08
N PRO A 85 15.56 2.23 -3.91
CA PRO A 85 15.05 1.31 -4.90
C PRO A 85 14.12 0.25 -4.29
N ALA A 86 13.03 -0.07 -4.97
CA ALA A 86 12.12 -1.10 -4.49
C ALA A 86 12.78 -2.48 -4.52
N THR A 87 12.74 -3.18 -3.40
CA THR A 87 13.30 -4.53 -3.26
C THR A 87 12.21 -5.60 -3.34
N ILE A 88 12.63 -6.83 -3.63
CA ILE A 88 11.82 -8.04 -3.51
C ILE A 88 12.30 -8.87 -2.33
N LYS A 89 11.38 -9.56 -1.65
CA LYS A 89 11.74 -10.60 -0.67
C LYS A 89 12.15 -11.85 -1.45
N ILE A 90 13.32 -12.40 -1.14
CA ILE A 90 13.83 -13.63 -1.77
C ILE A 90 13.87 -14.83 -0.80
N GLY A 91 13.22 -14.71 0.36
CA GLY A 91 13.23 -15.71 1.43
C GLY A 91 14.22 -15.39 2.56
N HIS A 92 14.09 -16.09 3.69
CA HIS A 92 14.98 -15.98 4.87
C HIS A 92 15.19 -14.55 5.42
N GLY A 93 14.21 -13.67 5.26
CA GLY A 93 14.31 -12.27 5.72
C GLY A 93 15.21 -11.38 4.84
N ILE A 94 15.71 -11.90 3.72
CA ILE A 94 16.60 -11.18 2.82
C ILE A 94 15.79 -10.45 1.74
N GLN A 95 16.25 -9.23 1.43
CA GLN A 95 15.71 -8.43 0.34
C GLN A 95 16.77 -8.15 -0.72
N ALA A 96 16.35 -8.11 -1.98
CA ALA A 96 17.21 -7.84 -3.12
C ALA A 96 16.61 -6.76 -4.02
N THR A 97 17.47 -5.91 -4.59
CA THR A 97 17.05 -4.98 -5.65
C THR A 97 17.11 -5.68 -7.01
N VAL A 98 15.99 -5.69 -7.72
CA VAL A 98 15.88 -6.22 -9.09
C VAL A 98 15.11 -5.20 -9.93
N ARG A 99 15.84 -4.24 -10.53
CA ARG A 99 15.23 -3.11 -11.24
C ARG A 99 14.46 -3.51 -12.51
N ASP A 100 14.86 -4.60 -13.15
CA ASP A 100 14.17 -5.15 -14.33
C ASP A 100 12.79 -5.71 -13.99
N TYR A 101 12.52 -5.97 -12.71
CA TYR A 101 11.24 -6.43 -12.20
C TYR A 101 10.47 -5.34 -11.46
N ARG A 102 11.17 -4.49 -10.68
CA ARG A 102 10.59 -3.32 -9.98
C ARG A 102 11.27 -2.04 -10.43
N HIS A 103 10.67 -1.39 -11.42
CA HIS A 103 11.13 -0.09 -11.92
C HIS A 103 10.54 1.08 -11.12
N CYS A 104 10.71 1.04 -9.80
CA CYS A 104 10.24 2.07 -8.89
C CYS A 104 11.16 2.24 -7.69
N ASP A 105 11.13 3.43 -7.12
CA ASP A 105 11.61 3.65 -5.76
C ASP A 105 10.46 3.45 -4.77
N ARG A 106 10.82 3.24 -3.51
CA ARG A 106 9.87 3.11 -2.41
C ARG A 106 10.34 3.78 -1.14
N ILE A 107 9.34 4.08 -0.31
CA ILE A 107 9.48 4.24 1.15
C ILE A 107 8.62 3.16 1.79
N GLU A 108 9.17 2.44 2.77
CA GLU A 108 8.37 1.60 3.66
C GLU A 108 8.19 2.35 4.97
N TRP A 109 6.94 2.58 5.38
CA TRP A 109 6.61 3.25 6.64
C TRP A 109 5.64 2.37 7.43
N ASP A 110 6.09 1.91 8.60
CA ASP A 110 5.26 1.07 9.49
C ASP A 110 4.60 2.00 10.51
N GLU A 111 3.30 2.20 10.40
CA GLU A 111 2.54 3.05 11.32
C GLU A 111 1.08 2.61 11.38
N GLN A 112 0.71 1.94 12.47
CA GLN A 112 -0.63 1.36 12.57
C GLN A 112 -1.71 2.43 12.69
N SER A 113 -1.45 3.53 13.39
CA SER A 113 -2.47 4.56 13.63
C SER A 113 -3.00 5.17 12.34
N ILE A 114 -2.11 5.43 11.37
CA ILE A 114 -2.49 5.92 10.04
C ILE A 114 -3.23 4.87 9.24
N VAL A 115 -2.75 3.62 9.25
CA VAL A 115 -3.39 2.52 8.54
C VAL A 115 -4.82 2.28 9.06
N ASP A 116 -5.02 2.33 10.37
CA ASP A 116 -6.33 2.17 11.00
C ASP A 116 -7.26 3.33 10.61
N ARG A 117 -6.78 4.58 10.64
CA ARG A 117 -7.57 5.75 10.21
C ARG A 117 -7.98 5.68 8.72
N ILE A 118 -7.08 5.26 7.85
CA ILE A 118 -7.39 5.04 6.42
C ILE A 118 -8.43 3.92 6.28
N TRP A 119 -8.25 2.82 7.01
CA TRP A 119 -9.20 1.71 7.00
C TRP A 119 -10.58 2.12 7.51
N ASP A 120 -10.66 2.86 8.63
CA ASP A 120 -11.91 3.34 9.20
C ASP A 120 -12.70 4.22 8.21
N ARG A 121 -11.99 4.95 7.35
CA ARG A 121 -12.59 5.65 6.21
C ARG A 121 -13.07 4.69 5.13
N CYS A 122 -12.24 3.76 4.66
CA CYS A 122 -12.64 2.75 3.68
C CYS A 122 -13.88 1.98 4.14
N ALA A 123 -13.92 1.61 5.42
CA ALA A 123 -14.94 0.76 6.00
C ALA A 123 -16.30 1.47 6.21
N GLN A 124 -16.39 2.77 5.89
CA GLN A 124 -17.65 3.48 5.73
C GLN A 124 -18.31 3.22 4.36
N ALA A 125 -17.59 2.62 3.41
CA ALA A 125 -18.16 2.21 2.14
C ALA A 125 -19.19 1.07 2.36
N PRO A 126 -20.43 1.21 1.90
CA PRO A 126 -21.47 0.20 2.13
C PRO A 126 -21.07 -1.18 1.62
N GLY A 127 -21.26 -2.22 2.43
CA GLY A 127 -21.00 -3.62 2.07
C GLY A 127 -19.53 -4.04 2.12
N LEU A 128 -18.58 -3.12 2.33
CA LEU A 128 -17.15 -3.45 2.28
C LEU A 128 -16.71 -4.31 3.47
N LYS A 129 -17.23 -4.03 4.67
CA LYS A 129 -16.88 -4.82 5.87
C LYS A 129 -17.38 -6.25 5.73
N GLU A 130 -18.60 -6.42 5.28
CA GLU A 130 -19.25 -7.72 5.09
C GLU A 130 -18.52 -8.54 4.02
N LEU A 131 -18.11 -7.89 2.93
CA LEU A 131 -17.36 -8.50 1.84
C LEU A 131 -15.99 -9.05 2.28
N LEU A 132 -15.38 -8.42 3.29
CA LEU A 132 -14.05 -8.79 3.78
C LEU A 132 -14.08 -9.52 5.13
N ALA A 133 -15.25 -9.72 5.73
CA ALA A 133 -15.40 -10.19 7.10
C ALA A 133 -14.84 -11.60 7.31
N GLU A 134 -15.16 -12.51 6.39
CA GLU A 134 -14.77 -13.92 6.47
C GLU A 134 -14.12 -14.38 5.16
N VAL A 135 -12.95 -15.00 5.27
CA VAL A 135 -12.32 -15.74 4.18
C VAL A 135 -12.29 -17.21 4.56
N VAL A 136 -12.79 -18.07 3.68
CA VAL A 136 -12.59 -19.52 3.76
C VAL A 136 -11.35 -19.83 2.93
N PRO A 137 -10.22 -20.20 3.55
CA PRO A 137 -8.99 -20.48 2.84
C PRO A 137 -9.13 -21.79 2.05
N GLU A 138 -8.67 -21.79 0.80
CA GLU A 138 -8.54 -23.04 0.03
C GLU A 138 -7.26 -23.80 0.42
N GLY A 139 -7.31 -25.14 0.34
CA GLY A 139 -6.14 -26.01 0.48
C GLY A 139 -5.95 -26.60 1.88
N SER A 140 -4.74 -26.57 2.44
CA SER A 140 -4.39 -27.28 3.70
C SER A 140 -5.06 -26.73 4.97
N PHE A 141 -5.88 -25.68 4.84
CA PHE A 141 -6.63 -25.03 5.92
C PHE A 141 -8.15 -25.19 5.73
N ASP A 142 -8.56 -26.17 4.94
CA ASP A 142 -9.97 -26.44 4.63
C ASP A 142 -10.80 -26.64 5.91
N GLY A 143 -11.92 -25.93 6.03
CA GLY A 143 -12.77 -25.89 7.21
C GLY A 143 -12.43 -24.82 8.25
N GLU A 144 -11.35 -24.06 8.09
CA GLU A 144 -11.07 -22.89 8.94
C GLU A 144 -11.84 -21.65 8.46
N LYS A 145 -12.19 -20.76 9.40
CA LYS A 145 -12.76 -19.44 9.11
C LYS A 145 -11.78 -18.37 9.53
N TRP A 146 -11.39 -17.52 8.59
CA TRP A 146 -10.47 -16.43 8.87
C TRP A 146 -11.27 -15.14 8.98
N GLU A 147 -11.24 -14.54 10.16
CA GLU A 147 -11.90 -13.27 10.42
C GLU A 147 -10.96 -12.09 10.13
N PHE A 148 -11.46 -11.09 9.43
CA PHE A 148 -10.71 -9.85 9.23
C PHE A 148 -10.52 -9.11 10.54
N ARG A 149 -9.27 -8.95 10.96
CA ARG A 149 -8.93 -8.21 12.18
C ARG A 149 -8.58 -6.75 11.91
N ARG A 150 -7.63 -6.52 10.99
CA ARG A 150 -7.09 -5.19 10.62
C ARG A 150 -6.15 -5.31 9.43
N LEU A 151 -5.84 -4.16 8.81
CA LEU A 151 -4.74 -4.06 7.84
C LEU A 151 -3.37 -4.06 8.55
N ASN A 152 -2.35 -4.51 7.82
CA ASN A 152 -0.97 -4.51 8.29
C ASN A 152 -0.44 -3.06 8.41
N GLN A 153 0.26 -2.74 9.50
CA GLN A 153 0.88 -1.42 9.73
C GLN A 153 1.80 -0.92 8.60
N ARG A 154 2.32 -1.82 7.76
CA ARG A 154 3.30 -1.48 6.74
C ARG A 154 2.65 -0.86 5.51
N MET A 155 2.84 0.44 5.37
CA MET A 155 2.55 1.16 4.15
C MET A 155 3.77 1.16 3.22
N ARG A 156 3.51 1.12 1.91
CA ARG A 156 4.53 1.27 0.87
C ARG A 156 4.16 2.41 -0.04
N PHE A 157 4.95 3.47 0.00
CA PHE A 157 4.85 4.57 -0.94
C PHE A 157 5.74 4.22 -2.12
N LEU A 158 5.19 4.27 -3.33
CA LEU A 158 5.91 3.94 -4.54
C LEU A 158 6.04 5.18 -5.40
N ARG A 159 7.23 5.38 -5.96
CA ARG A 159 7.51 6.42 -6.94
C ARG A 159 7.99 5.76 -8.21
N THR A 160 7.20 5.90 -9.28
CA THR A 160 7.59 5.41 -10.60
C THR A 160 8.70 6.29 -11.15
N LEU A 161 9.76 5.65 -11.63
CA LEU A 161 10.80 6.35 -12.36
C LEU A 161 10.28 6.59 -13.77
N ARG A 162 10.32 7.84 -14.25
CA ARG A 162 10.03 8.11 -15.67
C ARG A 162 11.01 7.30 -16.51
N GLN A 163 10.51 6.52 -17.46
CA GLN A 163 11.36 6.06 -18.55
C GLN A 163 11.75 7.30 -19.35
N PRO A 164 13.05 7.55 -19.63
CA PRO A 164 13.41 8.46 -20.70
C PRO A 164 12.75 7.93 -21.98
N ASP A 165 12.11 8.82 -22.72
CA ASP A 165 11.21 8.55 -23.84
C ASP A 165 11.62 7.30 -24.63
N LEU A 166 10.78 6.26 -24.58
CA LEU A 166 10.73 5.30 -25.68
C LEU A 166 10.28 6.11 -26.89
N VAL A 167 11.25 6.64 -27.64
CA VAL A 167 11.05 7.15 -28.98
C VAL A 167 10.33 6.05 -29.74
N GLN A 168 9.03 6.22 -29.96
CA GLN A 168 8.29 5.42 -30.92
C GLN A 168 8.86 5.76 -32.29
N THR A 169 9.77 4.93 -32.78
CA THR A 169 10.08 4.82 -34.21
C THR A 169 9.03 4.01 -34.92
#